data_AF-A0A2Z6NKE7-F1
#
_entry.id   AF-A0A2Z6NKE7-F1
#
_cell.length_a   1.000
_cell.length_b   1.000
_cell.length_c   1.000
_cell.angle_alpha   90.00
_cell.angle_beta   90.00
_cell.angle_gamma   90.00
#
_symmetry.space_group_name_H-M   'P 1'
#
loop_
_entity.id
_entity.type
_entity.pdbx_description
1 polymer ?
#
loop_
_entity_poly.entity_id
_entity_poly.type
_entity_poly.pdbx_seq_one_letter_code
_entity_poly.pdbx_strand_id
1 'polypeptide(L)'
;MFIGSYIVALALLWRLAIVGIPFVVLLVVPGYMYKKTLMRLSRKIREEYNQAGTIAEQAISSIRTVYSFVGESKTIASFSNALEGSVKLGLKQGLAKGLALGSNGVVYAMWSLICYYGSTMVMYHGAKGGNVFAVGALLALGGL
;
A
#
# COMPACT_ATOMS: atom_id res chain seq x y z
N MET A 1 -16.90 -4.18 -8.05
CA MET A 1 -16.52 -5.60 -8.24
C MET A 1 -16.54 -6.39 -6.94
N PHE A 2 -16.05 -5.85 -5.83
CA PHE A 2 -16.14 -6.44 -4.47
C PHE A 2 -17.49 -7.08 -4.12
N ILE A 3 -18.60 -6.32 -4.09
CA ILE A 3 -19.88 -6.90 -3.64
C ILE A 3 -20.35 -8.05 -4.54
N GLY A 4 -20.14 -7.93 -5.86
CA GLY A 4 -20.51 -8.97 -6.82
C GLY A 4 -19.70 -10.25 -6.68
N SER A 5 -18.38 -10.17 -6.45
CA SER A 5 -17.55 -11.35 -6.27
C SER A 5 -17.89 -12.10 -4.98
N TYR A 6 -18.28 -11.40 -3.91
CA TYR A 6 -18.70 -12.02 -2.66
C TYR A 6 -20.07 -12.70 -2.78
N ILE A 7 -21.01 -12.09 -3.50
CA ILE A 7 -22.32 -12.70 -3.79
C ILE A 7 -22.14 -13.98 -4.61
N VAL A 8 -21.30 -13.95 -5.65
CA VAL A 8 -21.02 -15.14 -6.47
C VAL A 8 -20.25 -16.20 -5.67
N ALA A 9 -19.33 -15.80 -4.80
CA ALA A 9 -18.63 -16.73 -3.91
C ALA A 9 -19.58 -17.42 -2.92
N LEU A 10 -20.51 -16.67 -2.33
CA LEU A 10 -21.57 -17.20 -1.45
C LEU A 10 -22.54 -18.12 -2.20
N ALA A 11 -22.86 -17.81 -3.46
CA ALA A 11 -23.75 -18.62 -4.29
C ALA A 11 -23.11 -19.97 -4.71
N LEU A 12 -21.79 -19.99 -4.98
CA LEU A 12 -21.09 -21.20 -5.41
C LEU A 12 -20.79 -22.15 -4.24
N LEU A 13 -20.18 -21.64 -3.16
CA LEU A 13 -19.82 -22.42 -1.97
C LEU A 13 -19.91 -21.56 -0.71
N TRP A 14 -21.13 -21.42 -0.19
CA TRP A 14 -21.41 -20.61 1.01
C TRP A 14 -20.55 -21.00 2.22
N ARG A 15 -20.31 -22.30 2.45
CA ARG A 15 -19.49 -22.80 3.56
C ARG A 15 -18.04 -22.34 3.49
N LEU A 16 -17.47 -22.31 2.28
CA LEU A 16 -16.09 -21.87 2.07
C LEU A 16 -15.99 -20.34 2.07
N ALA A 17 -16.99 -19.66 1.51
CA ALA A 17 -17.05 -18.20 1.48
C ALA A 17 -17.10 -17.59 2.89
N ILE A 18 -17.90 -18.15 3.81
CA ILE A 18 -18.00 -17.67 5.20
C ILE A 18 -16.64 -17.74 5.91
N VAL A 19 -15.85 -18.79 5.65
CA VAL A 19 -14.52 -18.95 6.24
C VAL A 19 -13.51 -17.93 5.67
N GLY A 20 -13.67 -17.52 4.41
CA GLY A 20 -12.77 -16.57 3.75
C GLY A 20 -13.04 -15.09 4.07
N ILE A 21 -14.29 -14.70 4.33
CA ILE A 21 -14.70 -13.29 4.56
C ILE A 21 -13.88 -12.59 5.66
N PRO A 22 -13.63 -13.18 6.85
CA PRO A 22 -12.85 -12.53 7.90
C PRO A 22 -11.43 -12.17 7.47
N PHE A 23 -10.78 -13.02 6.67
CA PHE A 23 -9.42 -12.79 6.17
C PHE A 23 -9.36 -11.66 5.15
N VAL A 24 -10.40 -11.50 4.33
CA VAL A 24 -10.43 -10.38 3.37
C VAL A 24 -10.67 -9.06 4.09
N VAL A 25 -11.54 -9.01 5.10
CA VAL A 25 -11.72 -7.81 5.93
C VAL A 25 -10.42 -7.44 6.65
N LEU A 26 -9.70 -8.44 7.18
CA LEU A 26 -8.40 -8.26 7.82
C LEU A 26 -7.33 -7.71 6.86
N LEU A 27 -7.39 -8.02 5.56
CA LEU A 27 -6.47 -7.50 4.54
C LEU A 27 -6.83 -6.08 4.06
N VAL A 28 -8.12 -5.82 3.86
CA VAL A 28 -8.60 -4.57 3.24
C VAL A 28 -8.52 -3.39 4.20
N VAL A 29 -8.85 -3.58 5.48
CA VAL A 29 -8.89 -2.49 6.47
C VAL A 29 -7.50 -1.85 6.68
N PRO A 30 -6.43 -2.61 6.94
CA PRO A 30 -5.08 -2.04 7.06
C PRO A 30 -4.59 -1.47 5.74
N GLY A 31 -4.88 -2.12 4.61
CA GLY A 31 -4.50 -1.63 3.27
C GLY A 31 -5.11 -0.28 2.93
N TYR A 32 -6.37 -0.05 3.30
CA TYR A 32 -7.05 1.22 3.10
C TYR A 32 -6.51 2.33 4.01
N MET A 33 -6.34 2.04 5.31
CA MET A 33 -5.73 2.98 6.25
C MET A 33 -4.31 3.38 5.84
N TYR A 34 -3.56 2.38 5.34
CA TYR A 34 -2.22 2.57 4.83
C TYR A 34 -2.19 3.47 3.60
N LYS A 35 -3.01 3.19 2.57
CA LYS A 35 -3.12 4.02 1.36
C LYS A 35 -3.45 5.48 1.69
N LYS A 36 -4.41 5.71 2.60
CA LYS A 36 -4.82 7.07 3.00
C LYS A 36 -3.69 7.83 3.70
N THR A 37 -2.96 7.15 4.59
CA THR A 37 -1.83 7.73 5.31
C THR A 37 -0.67 8.01 4.37
N LEU A 38 -0.39 7.08 3.45
CA LEU A 38 0.62 7.20 2.42
C LEU A 38 0.37 8.40 1.51
N MET A 39 -0.87 8.58 1.02
CA MET A 39 -1.25 9.73 0.19
C MET A 39 -1.03 11.07 0.91
N ARG A 40 -1.41 11.16 2.19
CA ARG A 40 -1.18 12.36 3.00
C ARG A 40 0.30 12.65 3.18
N LEU A 41 1.10 11.62 3.43
CA LEU A 41 2.55 11.74 3.64
C LEU A 41 3.27 12.14 2.34
N SER A 42 2.93 11.50 1.22
CA SER A 42 3.44 11.87 -0.10
C SER A 42 3.12 13.32 -0.46
N ARG A 43 1.93 13.82 -0.10
CA ARG A 43 1.58 15.22 -0.34
C ARG A 43 2.46 16.18 0.45
N LYS A 44 2.68 15.90 1.75
CA LYS A 44 3.60 16.69 2.58
C LYS A 44 5.04 16.66 2.05
N ILE A 45 5.54 15.49 1.66
CA ILE A 45 6.88 15.35 1.09
C ILE A 45 7.02 16.20 -0.17
N ARG A 46 6.02 16.19 -1.05
CA ARG A 46 6.02 17.01 -2.27
C ARG A 46 6.00 18.51 -1.96
N GLU A 47 5.32 18.92 -0.90
CA GLU A 47 5.22 20.32 -0.49
C GLU A 47 6.58 20.86 0.02
N GLU A 48 7.27 20.09 0.89
CA GLU A 48 8.64 20.39 1.33
C GLU A 48 9.64 20.38 0.16
N TYR A 49 9.49 19.41 -0.77
CA TYR A 49 10.33 19.33 -1.97
C TYR A 49 10.15 20.54 -2.89
N ASN A 50 8.93 21.05 -3.02
CA ASN A 50 8.65 22.25 -3.80
C ASN A 50 9.33 23.47 -3.18
N GLN A 51 9.30 23.63 -1.85
CA GLN A 51 9.99 24.74 -1.18
C GLN A 51 11.50 24.68 -1.42
N ALA A 52 12.12 23.50 -1.27
CA ALA A 52 13.53 23.32 -1.59
C ALA A 52 13.83 23.61 -3.07
N GLY A 53 12.94 23.20 -3.98
CA GLY A 53 13.00 23.51 -5.40
C GLY A 53 13.00 25.02 -5.67
N THR A 54 12.11 25.77 -5.02
CA THR A 54 12.07 27.24 -5.14
C THR A 54 13.36 27.89 -4.63
N ILE A 55 13.94 27.41 -3.53
CA ILE A 55 15.23 27.93 -3.02
C ILE A 55 16.36 27.68 -4.03
N ALA A 56 16.41 26.48 -4.62
CA ALA A 56 17.39 26.14 -5.64
C ALA A 56 17.20 26.99 -6.91
N GLU A 57 15.95 27.19 -7.35
CA GLU A 57 15.60 28.00 -8.51
C GLU A 57 16.00 29.47 -8.31
N GLN A 58 15.73 30.04 -7.12
CA GLN A 58 16.17 31.38 -6.75
C GLN A 58 17.70 31.52 -6.72
N ALA A 59 18.39 30.52 -6.18
CA ALA A 59 19.86 30.49 -6.14
C ALA A 59 20.49 30.45 -7.53
N ILE A 60 19.93 29.65 -8.44
CA ILE A 60 20.40 29.55 -9.83
C ILE A 60 20.08 30.82 -10.62
N SER A 61 18.87 31.36 -10.46
CA SER A 61 18.44 32.60 -11.10
C SER A 61 19.30 33.79 -10.67
N SER A 62 19.70 33.83 -9.40
CA SER A 62 20.52 34.91 -8.80
C SER A 62 21.98 34.49 -8.58
N ILE A 63 22.54 33.62 -9.42
CA ILE A 63 23.88 33.03 -9.22
C ILE A 63 24.98 34.09 -9.08
N ARG A 64 24.89 35.19 -9.85
CA ARG A 64 25.86 36.30 -9.80
C ARG A 64 25.84 37.01 -8.44
N THR A 65 24.67 37.12 -7.82
CA THR A 65 24.47 37.74 -6.50
C THR A 65 24.94 36.82 -5.37
N VAL A 66 24.65 35.52 -5.46
CA VAL A 66 25.13 34.53 -4.48
C VAL A 66 26.65 34.49 -4.47
N TYR A 67 27.26 34.52 -5.66
CA TYR A 67 28.71 34.53 -5.82
C TYR A 67 29.34 35.84 -5.30
N SER A 68 28.75 37.00 -5.61
CA SER A 68 29.29 38.30 -5.16
C SER A 68 29.24 38.50 -3.64
N PHE A 69 28.30 37.86 -2.94
CA PHE A 69 28.17 37.91 -1.48
C PHE A 69 28.82 36.71 -0.77
N VAL A 70 29.50 35.81 -1.48
CA VAL A 70 30.06 34.55 -0.93
C VAL A 70 28.98 33.77 -0.14
N GLY A 71 27.76 33.78 -0.66
CA GLY A 71 26.56 33.26 0.01
C GLY A 71 26.35 31.75 -0.16
N GLU A 72 27.24 31.04 -0.87
CA GLU A 72 27.07 29.63 -1.24
C GLU A 72 26.80 28.73 -0.03
N SER A 73 27.57 28.88 1.05
CA SER A 73 27.38 28.11 2.28
C SER A 73 26.00 28.32 2.90
N LYS A 74 25.50 29.57 2.90
CA LYS A 74 24.19 29.92 3.46
C LYS A 74 23.04 29.36 2.61
N THR A 75 23.20 29.39 1.29
CA THR A 75 22.22 28.83 0.34
C THR A 75 22.16 27.31 0.44
N ILE A 76 23.32 26.64 0.52
CA ILE A 76 23.41 25.18 0.74
C ILE A 76 22.81 24.77 2.07
N ALA A 77 23.09 25.51 3.16
CA ALA A 77 22.50 25.25 4.46
C ALA A 77 20.96 25.40 4.44
N SER A 78 20.44 26.42 3.75
CA SER A 78 19.01 26.66 3.61
C SER A 78 18.32 25.55 2.79
N PHE A 79 18.95 25.08 1.71
CA PHE A 79 18.48 23.95 0.92
C PHE A 79 18.50 22.64 1.73
N SER A 80 19.56 22.39 2.49
CA SER A 80 19.68 21.20 3.35
C SER A 80 18.61 21.16 4.44
N ASN A 81 18.36 22.30 5.10
CA ASN A 81 17.28 22.43 6.10
C ASN A 81 15.89 22.17 5.50
N ALA A 82 15.62 22.68 4.29
CA ALA A 82 14.35 22.42 3.60
C ALA A 82 14.18 20.93 3.21
N LEU A 83 15.28 20.21 2.94
CA LEU A 83 15.23 18.78 2.62
C LEU A 83 15.11 17.86 3.84
N GLU A 84 15.62 18.27 5.00
CA GLU A 84 15.71 17.38 6.18
C GLU A 84 14.33 16.88 6.64
N GLY A 85 13.31 17.73 6.55
CA GLY A 85 11.92 17.37 6.83
C GLY A 85 11.40 16.31 5.86
N SER A 86 11.67 16.48 4.56
CA SER A 86 11.32 15.53 3.51
C SER A 86 11.99 14.16 3.71
N VAL A 87 13.27 14.13 4.09
CA VAL A 87 14.03 12.89 4.35
C VAL A 87 13.45 12.12 5.54
N LYS A 88 13.16 12.80 6.65
CA LYS A 88 12.54 12.17 7.84
C LYS A 88 11.15 11.59 7.54
N LEU A 89 10.35 12.31 6.75
CA LEU A 89 9.04 11.83 6.32
C LEU A 89 9.18 10.65 5.34
N GLY A 90 10.15 10.70 4.43
CA GLY A 90 10.46 9.63 3.48
C GLY A 90 10.92 8.34 4.17
N LEU A 91 11.72 8.42 5.24
CA LEU A 91 12.09 7.26 6.06
C LEU A 91 10.87 6.59 6.72
N LYS A 92 9.98 7.39 7.33
CA LYS A 92 8.72 6.87 7.89
C LYS A 92 7.83 6.26 6.80
N GLN A 93 7.79 6.87 5.62
CA GLN A 93 7.06 6.35 4.47
C GLN A 93 7.64 5.00 4.00
N GLY A 94 8.96 4.89 3.93
CA GLY A 94 9.66 3.67 3.53
C GLY A 94 9.39 2.51 4.48
N LEU A 95 9.49 2.74 5.80
CA LEU A 95 9.16 1.73 6.82
C LEU A 95 7.71 1.29 6.73
N ALA A 96 6.79 2.25 6.62
CA ALA A 96 5.38 1.96 6.53
C ALA A 96 5.06 1.18 5.23
N LYS A 97 5.79 1.47 4.14
CA LYS A 97 5.66 0.77 2.85
C LYS A 97 6.18 -0.65 2.96
N GLY A 98 7.32 -0.85 3.63
CA GLY A 98 7.85 -2.16 3.96
C GLY A 98 6.85 -3.00 4.75
N LEU A 99 6.22 -2.42 5.78
CA LEU A 99 5.20 -3.09 6.59
C LEU A 99 3.98 -3.47 5.75
N ALA A 100 3.51 -2.59 4.88
CA ALA A 100 2.37 -2.86 4.00
C ALA A 100 2.67 -3.96 2.97
N LEU A 101 3.87 -3.95 2.38
CA LEU A 101 4.33 -5.01 1.49
C LEU A 101 4.45 -6.35 2.22
N GLY A 102 5.06 -6.36 3.41
CA GLY A 102 5.17 -7.57 4.24
C GLY A 102 3.80 -8.12 4.68
N SER A 103 2.83 -7.24 4.94
CA SER A 103 1.46 -7.65 5.28
C SER A 103 0.74 -8.40 4.15
N ASN A 104 1.18 -8.27 2.88
CA ASN A 104 0.64 -9.09 1.79
C ASN A 104 0.95 -10.58 1.96
N GLY A 105 1.89 -10.96 2.85
CA GLY A 105 2.14 -12.36 3.20
C GLY A 105 0.87 -13.09 3.70
N VAL A 106 -0.08 -12.36 4.28
CA VAL A 106 -1.38 -12.90 4.73
C VAL A 106 -2.20 -13.48 3.58
N VAL A 107 -1.98 -13.05 2.33
CA VAL A 107 -2.62 -13.63 1.14
C VAL A 107 -2.21 -15.09 0.97
N TYR A 108 -0.96 -15.46 1.24
CA TYR A 108 -0.52 -16.86 1.16
C TYR A 108 -1.14 -17.72 2.26
N ALA A 109 -1.30 -17.17 3.47
CA ALA A 109 -2.01 -17.85 4.54
C ALA A 109 -3.50 -18.09 4.19
N MET A 110 -4.15 -17.10 3.57
CA MET A 110 -5.51 -17.25 3.04
C MET A 110 -5.59 -18.37 2.00
N TRP A 111 -4.70 -18.39 1.01
CA TRP A 111 -4.66 -19.46 0.00
C TRP A 111 -4.41 -20.83 0.60
N SER A 112 -3.54 -20.93 1.61
CA SER A 112 -3.29 -22.18 2.33
C SER A 112 -4.56 -22.71 3.02
N LEU A 113 -5.31 -21.84 3.70
CA LEU A 113 -6.58 -22.20 4.33
C LEU A 113 -7.66 -22.60 3.32
N ILE A 114 -7.77 -21.89 2.20
CA ILE A 114 -8.69 -22.24 1.11
C ILE A 114 -8.34 -23.62 0.54
N CYS A 115 -7.06 -23.92 0.33
CA CYS A 115 -6.63 -25.24 -0.14
C CYS A 115 -6.93 -26.33 0.89
N TYR A 116 -6.64 -26.09 2.18
CA TYR A 116 -6.90 -27.08 3.23
C TYR A 116 -8.40 -27.37 3.39
N TYR A 117 -9.21 -26.32 3.59
CA TYR A 117 -10.65 -26.46 3.78
C TYR A 117 -11.35 -26.91 2.49
N GLY A 118 -10.88 -26.43 1.34
CA GLY A 118 -11.31 -26.84 0.02
C GLY A 118 -11.07 -28.33 -0.24
N SER A 119 -9.89 -28.85 0.08
CA SER A 119 -9.58 -30.28 -0.07
C SER A 119 -10.52 -31.17 0.75
N THR A 120 -10.80 -30.77 1.99
CA THR A 120 -11.74 -31.48 2.88
C THR A 120 -13.16 -31.45 2.30
N MET A 121 -13.58 -30.33 1.72
CA MET A 121 -14.92 -30.21 1.11
C MET A 121 -15.07 -31.02 -0.18
N VAL A 122 -14.00 -31.13 -0.98
CA VAL A 122 -13.98 -31.97 -2.19
C VAL A 122 -14.06 -33.46 -1.81
N MET A 123 -13.30 -33.88 -0.80
CA MET A 123 -13.22 -35.29 -0.38
C MET A 123 -14.49 -35.79 0.32
N TYR A 124 -15.06 -35.01 1.24
CA TYR A 124 -16.19 -35.48 2.07
C TYR A 124 -17.57 -35.06 1.57
N HIS A 125 -17.67 -33.98 0.79
CA HIS A 125 -18.96 -33.43 0.36
C HIS A 125 -19.14 -33.46 -1.18
N GLY A 126 -18.22 -34.07 -1.91
CA GLY A 126 -18.31 -34.21 -3.38
C GLY A 126 -18.31 -32.88 -4.13
N ALA A 127 -17.80 -31.80 -3.51
CA ALA A 127 -17.75 -30.49 -4.15
C ALA A 127 -16.81 -30.52 -5.36
N LYS A 128 -17.20 -29.89 -6.48
CA LYS A 128 -16.32 -29.75 -7.65
C LYS A 128 -15.13 -28.85 -7.30
N GLY A 129 -13.91 -29.34 -7.47
CA GLY A 129 -12.68 -28.58 -7.21
C GLY A 129 -12.60 -27.25 -7.99
N GLY A 130 -13.22 -27.19 -9.17
CA GLY A 130 -13.34 -25.94 -9.93
C GLY A 130 -14.10 -24.83 -9.20
N ASN A 131 -15.14 -25.17 -8.43
CA ASN A 131 -15.89 -24.19 -7.63
C ASN A 131 -15.07 -23.69 -6.45
N VAL A 132 -14.25 -24.55 -5.84
CA VAL A 132 -13.34 -24.19 -4.73
C VAL A 132 -12.30 -23.19 -5.22
N PHE A 133 -11.69 -23.45 -6.38
CA PHE A 133 -10.71 -22.55 -6.98
C PHE A 133 -11.36 -21.22 -7.40
N ALA A 134 -12.55 -21.26 -8.02
CA ALA A 134 -13.28 -20.06 -8.41
C ALA A 134 -13.63 -19.17 -7.20
N VAL A 135 -14.09 -19.77 -6.10
CA VAL A 135 -14.40 -19.04 -4.85
C VAL A 135 -13.14 -18.44 -4.25
N GLY A 136 -12.01 -19.18 -4.22
CA GLY A 136 -10.74 -18.64 -3.75
C GLY A 136 -10.23 -17.47 -4.60
N ALA A 137 -10.31 -17.60 -5.92
CA ALA A 137 -9.95 -16.53 -6.85
C ALA A 137 -10.85 -15.29 -6.70
N LEU A 138 -12.16 -15.49 -6.53
CA LEU A 138 -13.12 -14.39 -6.30
C LEU A 138 -12.89 -13.66 -4.97
N LEU A 139 -12.46 -14.37 -3.92
CA LEU A 139 -12.13 -13.77 -2.63
C LEU A 139 -10.79 -13.02 -2.67
N ALA A 140 -9.78 -13.56 -3.34
CA ALA A 140 -8.47 -12.93 -3.46
C ALA A 140 -8.46 -11.74 -4.43
N LEU A 141 -9.02 -11.90 -5.63
CA LEU A 141 -9.06 -10.86 -6.68
C LEU A 141 -10.18 -9.87 -6.45
N GLY A 142 -11.32 -10.31 -5.91
CA GLY A 142 -12.39 -9.42 -5.51
C GLY A 142 -12.04 -8.56 -4.31
N GLY A 143 -10.90 -8.82 -3.65
CA GLY A 143 -10.30 -8.06 -2.55
C GLY A 143 -9.37 -6.91 -2.96
N LEU A 144 -9.05 -6.76 -4.25
CA LEU A 144 -8.04 -5.82 -4.76
C LEU A 144 -8.65 -4.54 -5.36
#